data_AF-K8GKV2-F1
#
_entry.id   AF-K8GKV2-F1
#
_cell.length_a   1.000
_cell.length_b   1.000
_cell.length_c   1.000
_cell.angle_alpha   90.00
_cell.angle_beta   90.00
_cell.angle_gamma   90.00
#
_symmetry.space_group_name_H-M   'P 1'
#
loop_
_entity.id
_entity.type
_entity.pdbx_description
1 polymer ?
#
loop_
_entity_poly.entity_id
_entity_poly.type
_entity_poly.pdbx_seq_one_letter_code
_entity_poly.pdbx_strand_id
1 'polypeptide(L)'
;MDFLTQILHLVGSGATAYISARNMRDAQTRPNTLAALQMAEAGSVPFLEALRDRATAEGDLWLAEQLQKHANDERRHAQIFANGLKQLNKQVIDFKNVPQTTTDGTPDERRRSPFFEAYFNGYSSEDMKPANIDWIVFIASTYILELDASKDFVKMANALPDDAQSANLKKGILSVAQDETRHAAYLREALKRRLPQAEADAVLDEWRTRKVKALLAMVSNFVQKGGKLPTLTQEGTPAEVVQSEVEIAA
;
A
#
# COMPACT_ATOMS: atom_id res chain seq x y z
N MET A 1 -21.30 1.07 13.58
CA MET A 1 -21.37 1.70 12.25
C MET A 1 -22.83 1.81 11.80
N ASP A 2 -23.24 2.84 11.07
CA ASP A 2 -24.61 2.91 10.54
C ASP A 2 -24.79 2.05 9.27
N PHE A 3 -26.05 1.69 8.98
CA PHE A 3 -26.43 0.78 7.88
C PHE A 3 -26.05 1.34 6.50
N LEU A 4 -26.15 2.66 6.30
CA LEU A 4 -25.80 3.31 5.04
C LEU A 4 -24.28 3.26 4.78
N THR A 5 -23.47 3.50 5.81
CA THR A 5 -22.02 3.39 5.76
C THR A 5 -21.60 1.94 5.49
N GLN A 6 -22.35 0.96 5.98
CA GLN A 6 -22.09 -0.46 5.69
C GLN A 6 -22.36 -0.82 4.22
N ILE A 7 -23.42 -0.28 3.62
CA ILE A 7 -23.69 -0.42 2.18
C ILE A 7 -22.62 0.29 1.35
N LEU A 8 -22.26 1.53 1.71
CA LEU A 8 -21.23 2.30 1.03
C LEU A 8 -19.85 1.65 1.16
N HIS A 9 -19.55 1.02 2.29
CA HIS A 9 -18.36 0.18 2.46
C HIS A 9 -18.38 -1.01 1.50
N LEU A 10 -19.50 -1.73 1.41
CA LEU A 10 -19.61 -2.89 0.53
C LEU A 10 -19.44 -2.49 -0.95
N VAL A 11 -20.10 -1.40 -1.36
CA VAL A 11 -20.02 -0.86 -2.73
C VAL A 11 -18.64 -0.27 -3.01
N GLY A 12 -18.08 0.53 -2.11
CA GLY A 12 -16.77 1.16 -2.26
C GLY A 12 -15.63 0.16 -2.28
N SER A 13 -15.60 -0.77 -1.31
CA SER A 13 -14.60 -1.85 -1.28
C SER A 13 -14.79 -2.83 -2.45
N GLY A 14 -16.02 -3.02 -2.94
CA GLY A 14 -16.30 -3.80 -4.16
C GLY A 14 -15.78 -3.13 -5.43
N ALA A 15 -15.96 -1.81 -5.56
CA ALA A 15 -15.50 -1.03 -6.71
C ALA A 15 -13.97 -0.93 -6.76
N THR A 16 -13.30 -0.62 -5.65
CA THR A 16 -11.83 -0.58 -5.57
C THR A 16 -11.26 -1.96 -5.91
N ALA A 17 -11.83 -3.02 -5.32
CA ALA A 17 -11.43 -4.39 -5.62
C ALA A 17 -11.58 -4.75 -7.11
N TYR A 18 -12.71 -4.39 -7.72
CA TYR A 18 -12.95 -4.64 -9.13
C TYR A 18 -11.95 -3.88 -10.02
N ILE A 19 -11.71 -2.60 -9.74
CA ILE A 19 -10.77 -1.77 -10.51
C ILE A 19 -9.35 -2.33 -10.38
N SER A 20 -8.89 -2.62 -9.17
CA SER A 20 -7.55 -3.17 -8.93
C SER A 20 -7.38 -4.54 -9.60
N ALA A 21 -8.38 -5.42 -9.50
CA ALA A 21 -8.38 -6.72 -10.16
C ALA A 21 -8.36 -6.60 -11.69
N ARG A 22 -9.20 -5.73 -12.26
CA ARG A 22 -9.21 -5.42 -13.70
C ARG A 22 -7.85 -4.90 -14.16
N ASN A 23 -7.27 -3.95 -13.43
CA ASN A 23 -6.01 -3.34 -13.79
C ASN A 23 -4.85 -4.33 -13.71
N MET A 24 -4.87 -5.23 -12.72
CA MET A 24 -3.90 -6.32 -12.60
C MET A 24 -4.01 -7.33 -13.75
N ARG A 25 -5.24 -7.63 -14.19
CA ARG A 25 -5.49 -8.53 -15.32
C ARG A 25 -5.01 -7.95 -16.65
N ASP A 26 -5.33 -6.70 -16.93
CA ASP A 26 -5.01 -6.03 -18.19
C ASP A 26 -3.50 -5.75 -18.31
N ALA A 27 -2.88 -6.27 -19.38
CA ALA A 27 -1.45 -6.15 -19.63
C ALA A 27 -0.97 -4.70 -19.79
N GLN A 28 -1.85 -3.78 -20.22
CA GLN A 28 -1.49 -2.37 -20.38
C GLN A 28 -1.41 -1.63 -19.03
N THR A 29 -2.33 -1.94 -18.12
CA THR A 29 -2.42 -1.27 -16.81
C THR A 29 -1.62 -1.96 -15.72
N ARG A 30 -1.37 -3.27 -15.85
CA ARG A 30 -0.67 -4.10 -14.86
C ARG A 30 0.68 -3.50 -14.43
N PRO A 31 1.56 -3.00 -15.34
CA PRO A 31 2.80 -2.37 -14.91
C PRO A 31 2.59 -1.18 -13.97
N ASN A 32 1.68 -0.26 -14.29
CA ASN A 32 1.42 0.89 -13.40
C ASN A 32 0.85 0.45 -12.05
N THR A 33 0.01 -0.59 -12.03
CA THR A 33 -0.50 -1.14 -10.76
C THR A 33 0.62 -1.76 -9.92
N LEU A 34 1.49 -2.56 -10.52
CA LEU A 34 2.63 -3.16 -9.81
C LEU A 34 3.61 -2.09 -9.30
N ALA A 35 3.84 -1.02 -10.07
CA ALA A 35 4.66 0.11 -9.64
C ALA A 35 4.05 0.88 -8.47
N ALA A 36 2.73 1.13 -8.50
CA ALA A 36 2.04 1.77 -7.39
C ALA A 36 2.13 0.94 -6.10
N LEU A 37 1.93 -0.37 -6.21
CA LEU A 37 2.06 -1.30 -5.09
C LEU A 37 3.50 -1.33 -4.56
N GLN A 38 4.50 -1.51 -5.43
CA GLN A 38 5.91 -1.49 -5.02
C GLN A 38 6.27 -0.21 -4.24
N MET A 39 5.82 0.96 -4.72
CA MET A 39 6.11 2.23 -4.05
C MET A 39 5.38 2.37 -2.72
N ALA A 40 4.14 1.87 -2.61
CA ALA A 40 3.40 1.88 -1.37
C ALA A 40 4.10 1.03 -0.30
N GLU A 41 4.43 -0.22 -0.61
CA GLU A 41 5.08 -1.12 0.37
C GLU A 41 6.49 -0.64 0.71
N ALA A 42 7.28 -0.20 -0.28
CA ALA A 42 8.61 0.35 0.01
C ALA A 42 8.55 1.66 0.81
N GLY A 43 7.52 2.47 0.56
CA GLY A 43 7.33 3.77 1.20
C GLY A 43 6.87 3.69 2.66
N SER A 44 6.20 2.60 3.06
CA SER A 44 5.75 2.38 4.44
C SER A 44 6.88 1.95 5.38
N VAL A 45 7.92 1.27 4.86
CA VAL A 45 9.01 0.70 5.65
C VAL A 45 9.69 1.71 6.60
N PRO A 46 10.17 2.89 6.15
CA PRO A 46 10.84 3.83 7.07
C PRO A 46 9.91 4.33 8.18
N PHE A 47 8.61 4.43 7.91
CA PHE A 47 7.62 4.82 8.90
C PHE A 47 7.43 3.74 9.97
N LEU A 48 7.29 2.47 9.55
CA LEU A 48 7.18 1.33 10.46
C LEU A 48 8.44 1.14 11.32
N GLU A 49 9.62 1.36 10.77
CA GLU A 49 10.88 1.29 11.52
C GLU A 49 11.00 2.40 12.55
N ALA A 50 10.62 3.64 12.20
CA ALA A 50 10.59 4.73 13.16
C ALA A 50 9.57 4.47 14.29
N LEU A 51 8.43 3.85 13.98
CA LEU A 51 7.47 3.42 15.00
C LEU A 51 8.02 2.28 15.87
N ARG A 52 8.76 1.32 15.29
CA ARG A 52 9.46 0.27 16.06
C ARG A 52 10.42 0.90 17.06
N ASP A 53 11.23 1.86 16.62
CA ASP A 53 12.21 2.52 17.47
C ASP A 53 11.53 3.29 18.60
N ARG A 54 10.44 4.00 18.27
CA ARG A 54 9.61 4.66 19.27
C ARG A 54 9.00 3.68 20.27
N ALA A 55 8.38 2.59 19.82
CA ALA A 55 7.80 1.57 20.69
C ALA A 55 8.87 0.97 21.62
N THR A 56 10.09 0.76 21.12
CA THR A 56 11.24 0.32 21.92
C THR A 56 11.61 1.35 22.99
N ALA A 57 11.71 2.63 22.61
CA ALA A 57 12.04 3.71 23.53
C ALA A 57 10.97 3.92 24.62
N GLU A 58 9.70 3.63 24.30
CA GLU A 58 8.57 3.68 25.23
C GLU A 58 8.41 2.40 26.07
N GLY A 59 9.23 1.37 25.82
CA GLY A 59 9.22 0.10 26.57
C GLY A 59 8.19 -0.93 26.11
N ASP A 60 7.46 -0.70 25.01
CA ASP A 60 6.56 -1.69 24.40
C ASP A 60 7.32 -2.60 23.43
N LEU A 61 8.12 -3.51 23.99
CA LEU A 61 8.96 -4.43 23.22
C LEU A 61 8.14 -5.37 22.32
N TRP A 62 6.93 -5.74 22.75
CA TRP A 62 6.07 -6.59 21.94
C TRP A 62 5.61 -5.86 20.68
N LEU A 63 5.17 -4.61 20.81
CA LEU A 63 4.76 -3.82 19.64
C LEU A 63 5.95 -3.55 18.72
N ALA A 64 7.12 -3.25 19.29
CA ALA A 64 8.36 -3.08 18.51
C ALA A 64 8.68 -4.33 17.68
N GLU A 65 8.58 -5.53 18.26
CA GLU A 65 8.82 -6.78 17.53
C GLU A 65 7.81 -6.99 16.38
N GLN A 66 6.52 -6.70 16.62
CA GLN A 66 5.50 -6.80 15.57
C GLN A 66 5.75 -5.79 14.43
N LEU A 67 6.09 -4.55 14.76
CA LEU A 67 6.43 -3.51 13.79
C LEU A 67 7.68 -3.86 12.98
N GLN A 68 8.68 -4.48 13.62
CA GLN A 68 9.87 -4.96 12.91
C GLN A 68 9.51 -6.08 11.91
N LYS A 69 8.66 -7.03 12.29
CA LYS A 69 8.18 -8.09 11.40
C LYS A 69 7.40 -7.50 10.23
N HIS A 70 6.48 -6.58 10.51
CA HIS A 70 5.70 -5.87 9.50
C HIS A 70 6.63 -5.12 8.51
N ALA A 71 7.59 -4.34 9.00
CA ALA A 71 8.54 -3.64 8.13
C ALA A 71 9.41 -4.60 7.28
N ASN A 72 9.71 -5.80 7.77
CA ASN A 72 10.44 -6.80 6.98
C ASN A 72 9.55 -7.42 5.89
N ASP A 73 8.29 -7.69 6.23
CA ASP A 73 7.29 -8.18 5.29
C ASP A 73 7.07 -7.14 4.18
N GLU A 74 6.92 -5.85 4.49
CA GLU A 74 6.77 -4.80 3.46
C GLU A 74 7.94 -4.66 2.50
N ARG A 75 9.18 -4.84 2.99
CA ARG A 75 10.35 -4.90 2.09
C ARG A 75 10.25 -6.06 1.12
N ARG A 76 9.82 -7.23 1.60
CA ARG A 76 9.64 -8.42 0.75
C ARG A 76 8.46 -8.23 -0.21
N HIS A 77 7.37 -7.59 0.21
CA HIS A 77 6.23 -7.25 -0.64
C HIS A 77 6.67 -6.34 -1.80
N ALA A 78 7.42 -5.27 -1.49
CA ALA A 78 8.00 -4.39 -2.49
C ALA A 78 8.86 -5.16 -3.51
N GLN A 79 9.68 -6.12 -3.05
CA GLN A 79 10.49 -6.96 -3.93
C GLN A 79 9.64 -7.89 -4.82
N ILE A 80 8.54 -8.44 -4.31
CA ILE A 80 7.60 -9.25 -5.11
C ILE A 80 7.05 -8.41 -6.27
N PHE A 81 6.61 -7.18 -6.01
CA PHE A 81 6.09 -6.29 -7.05
C PHE A 81 7.18 -5.81 -8.01
N ALA A 82 8.38 -5.51 -7.51
CA ALA A 82 9.54 -5.15 -8.33
C ALA A 82 9.93 -6.28 -9.30
N ASN A 83 9.92 -7.53 -8.81
CA ASN A 83 10.16 -8.70 -9.65
C ASN A 83 9.06 -8.89 -10.70
N GLY A 84 7.80 -8.63 -10.35
CA GLY A 84 6.69 -8.60 -11.30
C GLY A 84 6.88 -7.57 -12.41
N LEU A 85 7.33 -6.36 -12.08
CA LEU A 85 7.68 -5.34 -13.07
C LEU A 85 8.84 -5.77 -13.97
N LYS A 86 9.89 -6.36 -13.38
CA LYS A 86 11.06 -6.83 -14.11
C LYS A 86 10.69 -7.88 -15.17
N GLN A 87 9.76 -8.78 -14.86
CA GLN A 87 9.25 -9.77 -15.82
C GLN A 87 8.52 -9.12 -17.01
N LEU A 88 8.00 -7.91 -16.84
CA LEU A 88 7.37 -7.11 -17.89
C LEU A 88 8.38 -6.17 -18.59
N ASN A 89 9.67 -6.29 -18.30
CA ASN A 89 10.74 -5.36 -18.70
C ASN A 89 10.43 -3.91 -18.31
N LYS A 90 9.78 -3.70 -17.15
CA LYS A 90 9.47 -2.39 -16.59
C LYS A 90 10.17 -2.17 -15.26
N GLN A 91 10.30 -0.92 -14.87
CA GLN A 91 10.74 -0.49 -13.54
C GLN A 91 10.00 0.78 -13.13
N VAL A 92 9.92 1.05 -11.83
CA VAL A 92 9.38 2.31 -11.30
C VAL A 92 10.24 3.47 -11.80
N ILE A 93 9.61 4.58 -12.17
CA ILE A 93 10.32 5.81 -12.56
C ILE A 93 11.16 6.31 -11.37
N ASP A 94 12.41 6.69 -11.61
CA ASP A 94 13.18 7.39 -10.59
C ASP A 94 12.66 8.84 -10.46
N PHE A 95 11.78 9.06 -9.48
CA PHE A 95 11.20 10.37 -9.20
C PHE A 95 12.22 11.42 -8.76
N LYS A 96 13.50 11.05 -8.51
CA LYS A 96 14.58 12.01 -8.30
C LYS A 96 14.99 12.73 -9.60
N ASN A 97 14.71 12.12 -10.76
CA ASN A 97 15.12 12.63 -12.08
C ASN A 97 13.96 13.21 -12.90
N VAL A 98 12.73 13.23 -12.36
CA VAL A 98 11.59 13.87 -13.02
C VAL A 98 11.59 15.37 -12.66
N PRO A 99 11.63 16.29 -13.64
CA PRO A 99 11.55 17.73 -13.37
C PRO A 99 10.29 18.04 -12.56
N GLN A 100 10.47 18.54 -11.33
CA GLN A 100 9.38 19.06 -10.51
C GLN A 100 8.95 20.40 -11.13
N THR A 101 7.97 20.40 -12.02
CA THR A 101 7.32 21.65 -12.43
C THR A 101 6.42 22.12 -11.29
N THR A 102 7.01 22.84 -10.35
CA THR A 102 6.29 23.65 -9.37
C THR A 102 6.00 25.02 -9.99
N THR A 103 4.74 25.38 -10.10
CA THR A 103 4.35 26.79 -9.95
C THR A 103 4.42 27.09 -8.46
N ASP A 104 5.33 27.99 -8.08
CA ASP A 104 5.34 28.72 -6.80
C ASP A 104 5.99 28.09 -5.56
N GLY A 105 7.13 27.41 -5.70
CA GLY A 105 8.18 27.39 -4.66
C GLY A 105 7.83 26.77 -3.28
N THR A 106 6.64 26.23 -3.09
CA THR A 106 6.24 25.44 -1.92
C THR A 106 6.43 23.95 -2.21
N PRO A 107 6.81 23.13 -1.22
CA PRO A 107 6.82 21.68 -1.37
C PRO A 107 5.41 21.24 -1.77
N ASP A 108 5.31 20.58 -2.92
CA ASP A 108 4.04 20.33 -3.60
C ASP A 108 3.04 19.58 -2.71
N GLU A 109 2.02 20.29 -2.21
CA GLU A 109 0.87 19.72 -1.50
C GLU A 109 0.13 18.68 -2.37
N ARG A 110 0.38 18.62 -3.69
CA ARG A 110 -0.08 17.55 -4.60
C ARG A 110 0.49 16.16 -4.29
N ARG A 111 1.45 16.03 -3.36
CA ARG A 111 1.98 14.72 -2.94
C ARG A 111 1.07 13.94 -1.99
N ARG A 112 0.03 14.56 -1.43
CA ARG A 112 -0.96 13.81 -0.64
C ARG A 112 -1.99 13.18 -1.55
N SER A 113 -2.10 11.86 -1.48
CA SER A 113 -3.21 11.14 -2.11
C SER A 113 -4.53 11.75 -1.62
N PRO A 114 -5.50 12.09 -2.50
CA PRO A 114 -6.82 12.60 -2.09
C PRO A 114 -7.52 11.68 -1.08
N PHE A 115 -7.21 10.39 -1.12
CA PHE A 115 -7.66 9.45 -0.10
C PHE A 115 -6.99 9.69 1.24
N PHE A 116 -5.67 9.85 1.29
CA PHE A 116 -4.95 10.08 2.55
C PHE A 116 -5.44 11.35 3.24
N GLU A 117 -5.61 12.43 2.49
CA GLU A 117 -6.15 13.69 2.99
C GLU A 117 -7.56 13.52 3.58
N ALA A 118 -8.45 12.82 2.88
CA ALA A 118 -9.80 12.57 3.37
C ALA A 118 -9.84 11.56 4.54
N TYR A 119 -8.96 10.55 4.54
CA TYR A 119 -8.91 9.49 5.55
C TYR A 119 -8.42 10.02 6.90
N PHE A 120 -7.38 10.85 6.88
CA PHE A 120 -6.81 11.52 8.04
C PHE A 120 -7.33 12.96 8.21
N ASN A 121 -8.54 13.25 7.72
CA ASN A 121 -9.15 14.56 7.94
C ASN A 121 -9.24 14.87 9.44
N GLY A 122 -8.76 16.05 9.82
CA GLY A 122 -8.64 16.51 11.21
C GLY A 122 -7.26 16.28 11.83
N TYR A 123 -6.34 15.60 11.13
CA TYR A 123 -4.96 15.42 11.57
C TYR A 123 -4.00 16.27 10.72
N SER A 124 -3.09 16.97 11.38
CA SER A 124 -2.04 17.74 10.71
C SER A 124 -0.93 16.82 10.18
N SER A 125 -0.06 17.36 9.32
CA SER A 125 1.16 16.68 8.90
C SER A 125 2.09 16.34 10.07
N GLU A 126 2.07 17.15 11.11
CA GLU A 126 2.90 16.95 12.30
C GLU A 126 2.37 15.78 13.11
N ASP A 127 1.05 15.70 13.30
CA ASP A 127 0.39 14.62 14.03
C ASP A 127 0.65 13.26 13.36
N MET A 128 0.81 13.24 12.03
CA MET A 128 1.03 12.01 11.27
C MET A 128 2.50 11.57 11.18
N LYS A 129 3.42 12.23 11.89
CA LYS A 129 4.81 11.75 11.96
C LYS A 129 4.92 10.57 12.94
N PRO A 130 5.86 9.62 12.72
CA PRO A 130 6.06 8.49 13.64
C PRO A 130 6.25 8.90 15.11
N ALA A 131 6.94 10.02 15.33
CA ALA A 131 7.23 10.55 16.66
C ALA A 131 5.97 11.07 17.40
N ASN A 132 4.94 11.49 16.67
CA ASN A 132 3.81 12.24 17.23
C ASN A 132 2.48 11.50 17.12
N ILE A 133 2.33 10.58 16.15
CA ILE A 133 1.08 9.91 15.89
C ILE A 133 0.58 9.17 17.13
N ASP A 134 -0.66 9.43 17.51
CA ASP A 134 -1.29 8.70 18.60
C ASP A 134 -1.35 7.20 18.26
N TRP A 135 -1.03 6.33 19.24
CA TRP A 135 -0.97 4.90 19.00
C TRP A 135 -2.33 4.32 18.58
N ILE A 136 -3.43 4.80 19.15
CA ILE A 136 -4.78 4.34 18.79
C ILE A 136 -5.09 4.75 17.36
N VAL A 137 -4.72 5.98 16.98
CA VAL A 137 -4.86 6.48 15.60
C VAL A 137 -4.08 5.62 14.62
N PHE A 138 -2.78 5.38 14.85
CA PHE A 138 -1.98 4.52 13.98
C PHE A 138 -2.54 3.10 13.91
N ILE A 139 -2.77 2.45 15.06
CA ILE A 139 -3.16 1.05 15.12
C ILE A 139 -4.51 0.82 14.43
N ALA A 140 -5.50 1.65 14.74
CA ALA A 140 -6.85 1.46 14.22
C ALA A 140 -6.97 1.84 12.74
N SER A 141 -6.32 2.94 12.32
CA SER A 141 -6.33 3.36 10.92
C SER A 141 -5.63 2.33 10.03
N THR A 142 -4.46 1.84 10.44
CA THR A 142 -3.69 0.83 9.71
C THR A 142 -4.42 -0.51 9.70
N TYR A 143 -5.05 -0.93 10.81
CA TYR A 143 -5.83 -2.18 10.85
C TYR A 143 -6.88 -2.27 9.71
N ILE A 144 -7.61 -1.17 9.47
CA ILE A 144 -8.64 -1.11 8.44
C ILE A 144 -8.02 -1.16 7.03
N LEU A 145 -6.81 -0.60 6.85
CA LEU A 145 -6.10 -0.66 5.57
C LEU A 145 -5.60 -2.09 5.30
N GLU A 146 -4.87 -2.71 6.23
CA GLU A 146 -4.31 -4.07 6.02
C GLU A 146 -5.39 -5.14 5.86
N LEU A 147 -6.45 -5.05 6.66
CA LEU A 147 -7.55 -6.02 6.58
C LEU A 147 -8.24 -6.01 5.21
N ASP A 148 -8.30 -4.88 4.55
CA ASP A 148 -8.92 -4.80 3.24
C ASP A 148 -7.91 -5.00 2.11
N ALA A 149 -6.66 -4.55 2.28
CA ALA A 149 -5.55 -4.86 1.38
C ALA A 149 -5.39 -6.38 1.22
N SER A 150 -5.45 -7.15 2.32
CA SER A 150 -5.39 -8.62 2.27
C SER A 150 -6.43 -9.22 1.30
N LYS A 151 -7.67 -8.74 1.35
CA LYS A 151 -8.76 -9.19 0.47
C LYS A 151 -8.54 -8.74 -0.97
N ASP A 152 -8.05 -7.53 -1.16
CA ASP A 152 -7.82 -6.97 -2.49
C ASP A 152 -6.65 -7.66 -3.19
N PHE A 153 -5.60 -8.04 -2.47
CA PHE A 153 -4.53 -8.89 -2.98
C PHE A 153 -5.02 -10.26 -3.42
N VAL A 154 -5.88 -10.93 -2.65
CA VAL A 154 -6.50 -12.19 -3.09
C VAL A 154 -7.25 -12.02 -4.42
N LYS A 155 -8.04 -10.95 -4.54
CA LYS A 155 -8.82 -10.69 -5.76
C LYS A 155 -7.92 -10.35 -6.94
N MET A 156 -6.88 -9.54 -6.74
CA MET A 156 -5.88 -9.21 -7.75
C MET A 156 -5.13 -10.45 -8.23
N ALA A 157 -4.67 -11.30 -7.32
CA ALA A 157 -4.00 -12.56 -7.65
C ALA A 157 -4.90 -13.49 -8.47
N ASN A 158 -6.19 -13.59 -8.11
CA ASN A 158 -7.16 -14.40 -8.83
C ASN A 158 -7.56 -13.82 -10.19
N ALA A 159 -7.33 -12.52 -10.43
CA ALA A 159 -7.65 -11.86 -11.68
C ALA A 159 -6.55 -12.02 -12.75
N LEU A 160 -5.31 -12.32 -12.33
CA LEU A 160 -4.20 -12.61 -13.23
C LEU A 160 -4.56 -13.74 -14.21
N PRO A 161 -4.06 -13.69 -15.45
CA PRO A 161 -4.25 -14.78 -16.40
C PRO A 161 -3.59 -16.07 -15.89
N ASP A 162 -4.19 -17.21 -16.20
CA ASP A 162 -3.65 -18.53 -15.86
C ASP A 162 -2.59 -18.95 -16.90
N ASP A 163 -1.47 -18.23 -16.90
CA ASP A 163 -0.29 -18.50 -17.72
C ASP A 163 0.99 -18.68 -16.87
N ALA A 164 2.01 -19.28 -17.47
CA ALA A 164 3.28 -19.56 -16.78
C ALA A 164 4.01 -18.28 -16.34
N GLN A 165 3.82 -17.17 -17.05
CA GLN A 165 4.45 -15.89 -16.73
C GLN A 165 3.84 -15.28 -15.46
N SER A 166 2.54 -15.44 -15.25
CA SER A 166 1.79 -14.86 -14.14
C SER A 166 1.75 -15.75 -12.90
N ALA A 167 2.09 -17.04 -13.03
CA ALA A 167 2.03 -18.01 -11.92
C ALA A 167 2.87 -17.59 -10.70
N ASN A 168 4.11 -17.13 -10.92
CA ASN A 168 4.98 -16.69 -9.83
C ASN A 168 4.48 -15.39 -9.18
N LEU A 169 4.01 -14.45 -9.99
CA LEU A 169 3.42 -13.21 -9.49
C LEU A 169 2.16 -13.49 -8.65
N LYS A 170 1.27 -14.37 -9.14
CA LYS A 170 0.08 -14.83 -8.43
C LYS A 170 0.43 -15.42 -7.06
N LYS A 171 1.41 -16.33 -7.01
CA LYS A 171 1.91 -16.91 -5.75
C LYS A 171 2.48 -15.83 -4.82
N GLY A 172 3.25 -14.88 -5.36
CA GLY A 172 3.79 -13.75 -4.61
C GLY A 172 2.69 -12.91 -3.97
N ILE A 173 1.69 -12.47 -4.76
CA ILE A 173 0.57 -11.64 -4.27
C ILE A 173 -0.26 -12.40 -3.22
N LEU A 174 -0.47 -13.71 -3.38
CA LEU A 174 -1.16 -14.50 -2.37
C LEU A 174 -0.37 -14.60 -1.05
N SER A 175 0.96 -14.62 -1.11
CA SER A 175 1.78 -14.52 0.10
C SER A 175 1.56 -13.16 0.78
N VAL A 176 1.64 -12.06 0.03
CA VAL A 176 1.37 -10.70 0.55
C VAL A 176 0.01 -10.66 1.26
N ALA A 177 -1.04 -11.20 0.64
CA ALA A 177 -2.37 -11.25 1.26
C ALA A 177 -2.40 -11.97 2.63
N GLN A 178 -1.62 -13.04 2.79
CA GLN A 178 -1.52 -13.77 4.06
C GLN A 178 -0.77 -12.94 5.10
N ASP A 179 0.28 -12.25 4.68
CA ASP A 179 1.08 -11.37 5.53
C ASP A 179 0.21 -10.18 6.01
N GLU A 180 -0.57 -9.54 5.14
CA GLU A 180 -1.51 -8.48 5.53
C GLU A 180 -2.60 -8.94 6.49
N THR A 181 -3.03 -10.21 6.37
CA THR A 181 -3.97 -10.79 7.33
C THR A 181 -3.32 -10.88 8.73
N ARG A 182 -2.03 -11.22 8.80
CA ARG A 182 -1.29 -11.21 10.07
C ARG A 182 -1.06 -9.78 10.58
N HIS A 183 -0.78 -8.83 9.69
CA HIS A 183 -0.62 -7.42 10.06
C HIS A 183 -1.90 -6.89 10.73
N ALA A 184 -3.05 -7.09 10.08
CA ALA A 184 -4.34 -6.78 10.67
C ALA A 184 -4.57 -7.49 12.02
N ALA A 185 -4.19 -8.77 12.14
CA ALA A 185 -4.36 -9.50 13.39
C ALA A 185 -3.57 -8.89 14.56
N TYR A 186 -2.27 -8.57 14.36
CA TYR A 186 -1.48 -7.98 15.44
C TYR A 186 -1.94 -6.56 15.77
N LEU A 187 -2.39 -5.77 14.79
CA LEU A 187 -2.91 -4.43 15.03
C LEU A 187 -4.18 -4.50 15.88
N ARG A 188 -5.08 -5.45 15.60
CA ARG A 188 -6.26 -5.68 16.44
C ARG A 188 -5.89 -6.07 17.87
N GLU A 189 -4.89 -6.94 18.02
CA GLU A 189 -4.37 -7.32 19.33
C GLU A 189 -3.75 -6.13 20.07
N ALA A 190 -2.96 -5.30 19.37
CA ALA A 190 -2.36 -4.09 19.93
C ALA A 190 -3.42 -3.10 20.44
N LEU A 191 -4.55 -2.99 19.73
CA LEU A 191 -5.69 -2.18 20.14
C LEU A 191 -6.36 -2.74 21.40
N LYS A 192 -6.60 -4.06 21.46
CA LYS A 192 -7.22 -4.72 22.62
C LYS A 192 -6.36 -4.69 23.88
N ARG A 193 -5.04 -4.58 23.75
CA ARG A 193 -4.12 -4.39 24.89
C ARG A 193 -4.20 -2.99 25.48
N ARG A 194 -4.68 -2.01 24.71
CA ARG A 194 -4.74 -0.59 25.09
C ARG A 194 -6.15 -0.15 25.48
N LEU A 195 -7.17 -0.76 24.88
CA LEU A 195 -8.56 -0.37 25.04
C LEU A 195 -9.43 -1.56 25.46
N PRO A 196 -10.47 -1.33 26.28
CA PRO A 196 -11.56 -2.28 26.45
C PRO A 196 -12.19 -2.66 25.11
N GLN A 197 -12.72 -3.88 25.00
CA GLN A 197 -13.26 -4.42 23.74
C GLN A 197 -14.30 -3.49 23.08
N ALA A 198 -15.21 -2.89 23.87
CA ALA A 198 -16.23 -1.99 23.34
C ALA A 198 -15.64 -0.70 22.73
N GLU A 199 -14.60 -0.14 23.34
CA GLU A 199 -13.91 1.05 22.84
C GLU A 199 -13.07 0.72 21.60
N ALA A 200 -12.38 -0.43 21.62
CA ALA A 200 -11.66 -0.93 20.46
C ALA A 200 -12.59 -1.07 19.25
N ASP A 201 -13.75 -1.71 19.42
CA ASP A 201 -14.72 -1.89 18.34
C ASP A 201 -15.30 -0.54 17.85
N ALA A 202 -15.57 0.40 18.76
CA ALA A 202 -16.05 1.74 18.40
C ALA A 202 -15.03 2.53 17.56
N VAL A 203 -13.76 2.50 17.94
CA VAL A 203 -12.68 3.16 17.19
C VAL A 203 -12.52 2.52 15.80
N LEU A 204 -12.56 1.19 15.70
CA LEU A 204 -12.49 0.50 14.41
C LEU A 204 -13.66 0.86 13.48
N ASP A 205 -14.86 0.99 14.03
CA ASP A 205 -16.04 1.45 13.29
C ASP A 205 -15.90 2.90 12.79
N GLU A 206 -15.29 3.79 13.59
CA GLU A 206 -14.98 5.15 13.16
C GLU A 206 -14.01 5.15 11.97
N TRP A 207 -12.90 4.42 12.07
CA TRP A 207 -11.91 4.36 11.00
C TRP A 207 -12.47 3.70 9.73
N ARG A 208 -13.33 2.69 9.87
CA ARG A 208 -14.04 2.13 8.72
C ARG A 208 -14.96 3.16 8.06
N THR A 209 -15.66 3.97 8.85
CA THR A 209 -16.48 5.07 8.33
C THR A 209 -15.64 6.13 7.61
N ARG A 210 -14.49 6.51 8.17
CA ARG A 210 -13.53 7.45 7.55
C ARG A 210 -13.02 6.91 6.21
N LYS A 211 -12.69 5.63 6.13
CA LYS A 211 -12.25 5.00 4.88
C LYS A 211 -13.31 5.11 3.79
N VAL A 212 -14.56 4.82 4.12
CA VAL A 212 -15.68 4.92 3.16
C VAL A 212 -15.80 6.34 2.63
N LYS A 213 -15.78 7.35 3.51
CA LYS A 213 -15.81 8.77 3.11
C LYS A 213 -14.61 9.13 2.22
N ALA A 214 -13.43 8.63 2.55
CA ALA A 214 -12.22 8.85 1.77
C ALA A 214 -12.28 8.21 0.37
N LEU A 215 -12.83 7.00 0.24
CA LEU A 215 -13.06 6.36 -1.05
C LEU A 215 -14.04 7.18 -1.92
N LEU A 216 -15.15 7.67 -1.33
CA LEU A 216 -16.10 8.52 -2.04
C LEU A 216 -15.46 9.83 -2.51
N ALA A 217 -14.66 10.47 -1.65
CA ALA A 217 -13.92 11.68 -2.01
C ALA A 217 -12.91 11.42 -3.13
N MET A 218 -12.19 10.30 -3.10
CA MET A 218 -11.26 9.90 -4.16
C MET A 218 -11.98 9.70 -5.49
N VAL A 219 -13.11 8.97 -5.49
CA VAL A 219 -13.92 8.72 -6.71
C VAL A 219 -14.46 10.03 -7.28
N SER A 220 -15.01 10.90 -6.43
CA SER A 220 -15.50 12.22 -6.86
C SER A 220 -14.39 13.04 -7.52
N ASN A 221 -13.20 13.07 -6.92
CA ASN A 221 -12.03 13.77 -7.47
C ASN A 221 -11.55 13.15 -8.80
N PHE A 222 -11.56 11.82 -8.92
CA PHE A 222 -11.15 11.13 -10.14
C PHE A 222 -12.09 11.46 -11.31
N VAL A 223 -13.40 11.49 -11.06
CA VAL A 223 -14.42 11.89 -12.04
C VAL A 223 -14.22 13.35 -12.45
N GLN A 224 -14.01 14.26 -11.48
CA GLN A 224 -13.78 15.68 -11.75
C GLN A 224 -12.49 15.94 -12.56
N LYS A 225 -11.43 15.16 -12.35
CA LYS A 225 -10.14 15.29 -13.06
C LYS A 225 -10.08 14.55 -14.40
N GLY A 226 -11.22 14.06 -14.92
CA GLY A 226 -11.30 13.44 -16.25
C GLY A 226 -10.68 12.04 -16.35
N GLY A 227 -10.54 11.32 -15.23
CA GLY A 227 -10.26 9.88 -15.21
C GLY A 227 -8.86 9.43 -15.65
N LYS A 228 -7.86 10.32 -15.69
CA LYS A 228 -6.48 9.96 -16.08
C LYS A 228 -5.61 9.69 -14.85
N LEU A 229 -4.94 8.52 -14.83
CA LEU A 229 -3.89 8.21 -13.86
C LEU A 229 -2.51 8.53 -14.45
N PRO A 230 -1.57 9.09 -13.68
CA PRO A 230 -0.20 9.31 -14.13
C PRO A 230 0.52 7.98 -14.37
N THR A 231 1.42 7.95 -15.36
CA THR A 231 2.31 6.80 -15.62
C THR A 231 3.39 6.72 -14.56
N LEU A 232 3.62 5.52 -14.00
CA LEU A 232 4.54 5.28 -12.88
C LEU A 232 5.73 4.39 -13.26
N THR A 233 5.73 3.86 -14.48
CA THR A 233 6.78 2.96 -14.99
C THR A 233 7.55 3.54 -16.16
N GLN A 234 8.81 3.16 -16.27
CA GLN A 234 9.66 3.32 -17.45
C GLN A 234 10.16 1.94 -17.94
N GLU A 235 10.76 1.89 -19.13
CA GLU A 235 11.43 0.68 -19.60
C GLU A 235 12.56 0.29 -18.63
N GLY A 236 12.68 -1.01 -18.36
CA GLY A 236 13.81 -1.57 -17.63
C GLY A 236 15.09 -1.47 -18.46
N THR A 237 16.22 -1.20 -17.80
CA THR A 237 17.52 -1.27 -18.46
C THR A 237 17.78 -2.73 -18.88
N PRO A 238 18.18 -3.02 -20.14
CA PRO A 238 18.52 -4.37 -20.54
C PRO A 238 19.59 -4.94 -19.60
N ALA A 239 19.42 -6.21 -19.18
CA ALA A 239 20.49 -6.89 -18.47
C ALA A 239 21.74 -6.92 -19.36
N GLU A 240 22.86 -6.42 -18.84
CA GLU A 240 24.16 -6.49 -19.49
C GLU A 240 24.44 -7.97 -19.78
N VAL A 241 24.36 -8.34 -21.06
CA VAL A 241 24.79 -9.66 -21.50
C VAL A 241 26.29 -9.66 -21.30
N VAL A 242 26.77 -10.25 -20.21
CA VAL A 242 28.18 -10.60 -20.06
C VAL A 242 28.46 -11.64 -21.14
N GLN A 243 28.85 -11.18 -22.33
CA GLN A 243 29.51 -12.00 -23.32
C GLN A 243 30.84 -12.43 -22.69
N SER A 244 30.84 -13.61 -22.07
CA SER A 244 32.09 -14.33 -21.86
C SER A 244 32.59 -14.72 -23.25
N GLU A 245 33.53 -13.94 -23.79
CA GLU A 245 34.40 -14.37 -24.87
C GLU A 245 35.10 -15.66 -24.40
N VAL A 246 34.58 -16.80 -24.85
CA VAL A 246 35.35 -18.04 -24.84
C VAL A 246 36.25 -17.96 -26.06
N GLU A 247 37.44 -17.42 -25.84
CA GLU A 247 38.55 -17.47 -26.77
C GLU A 247 38.97 -18.94 -26.92
N ILE A 248 38.52 -19.60 -27.99
CA ILE A 248 39.07 -20.87 -28.45
C ILE A 248 40.04 -20.55 -29.58
N ALA A 249 41.34 -20.63 -29.30
CA ALA A 249 42.39 -20.79 -30.30
C ALA A 249 43.31 -21.90 -29.76
N ALA A 250 43.24 -23.12 -30.30
CA ALA A 250 43.90 -23.60 -31.52
C ALA A 250 45.41 -23.72 -31.34
#